data_AF-A1UCV1-F1
#
_entry.id   AF-A1UCV1-F1
#
_cell.length_a   1.000
_cell.length_b   1.000
_cell.length_c   1.000
_cell.angle_alpha   90.00
_cell.angle_beta   90.00
_cell.angle_gamma   90.00
#
_symmetry.space_group_name_H-M   'P 1'
#
loop_
_entity.id
_entity.type
_entity.pdbx_description
1 polymer ?
#
loop_
_entity_poly.entity_id
_entity_poly.type
_entity_poly.pdbx_seq_one_letter_code
_entity_poly.pdbx_strand_id
1 'polypeptide(L)'
;MTTPDYADGAAWRVELERWHAELANTIDQASLWAREFHVRTGDGRWGEGSAPPSYPLLRYADRLEQTGVRLKMVCANASLEPPVLTWDRTTLRAPSLVRVPGRDPDWRDADYAEGGQYLLRIQPNSRRTDIATAQQYWRTALQFAAPSVLELQFGIPQLATYAEQARELFDIAHDTIRAAFRHSAAATFGRIWASWPTPNDGGRPLLMWMTELMQFGCSIEECEAVLRDIEVVDPRAVAACRAGLAPWLRDTA
;
A
#
# COMPACT_ATOMS: atom_id res chain seq x y z
N MET A 1 -34.36 -31.47 9.43
CA MET A 1 -33.65 -30.31 8.86
C MET A 1 -33.16 -29.48 10.04
N THR A 2 -31.98 -29.83 10.53
CA THR A 2 -31.34 -29.24 11.72
C THR A 2 -30.53 -28.04 11.27
N THR A 3 -30.81 -26.86 11.79
CA THR A 3 -30.07 -25.60 11.56
C THR A 3 -28.59 -25.79 11.88
N PRO A 4 -27.66 -25.61 10.91
CA PRO A 4 -26.23 -25.57 11.17
C PRO A 4 -25.72 -24.20 11.68
N ASP A 5 -26.57 -23.19 11.87
CA ASP A 5 -26.16 -21.84 11.43
C ASP A 5 -25.66 -20.82 12.48
N TYR A 6 -25.77 -21.04 13.79
CA TYR A 6 -25.45 -19.96 14.76
C TYR A 6 -24.01 -19.99 15.32
N ALA A 7 -23.47 -21.18 15.60
CA ALA A 7 -22.11 -21.33 16.11
C ALA A 7 -21.06 -20.95 15.04
N ASP A 8 -21.33 -21.33 13.79
CA ASP A 8 -20.48 -20.98 12.65
C ASP A 8 -20.52 -19.47 12.38
N GLY A 9 -21.70 -18.83 12.44
CA GLY A 9 -21.83 -17.39 12.22
C GLY A 9 -21.13 -16.52 13.26
N ALA A 10 -21.09 -16.93 14.53
CA ALA A 10 -20.33 -16.24 15.57
C ALA A 10 -18.81 -16.38 15.36
N ALA A 11 -18.34 -17.57 14.97
CA ALA A 11 -16.94 -17.77 14.59
C ALA A 11 -16.55 -16.93 13.37
N TRP A 12 -17.44 -16.82 12.37
CA TRP A 12 -17.23 -15.95 11.21
C TRP A 12 -17.22 -14.46 11.56
N ARG A 13 -17.93 -14.05 12.62
CA ARG A 13 -17.85 -12.68 13.14
C ARG A 13 -16.46 -12.37 13.73
N VAL A 14 -15.87 -13.30 14.48
CA VAL A 14 -14.50 -13.17 14.98
C VAL A 14 -13.50 -13.10 13.82
N GLU A 15 -13.69 -13.92 12.79
CA GLU A 15 -12.88 -13.85 11.57
C GLU A 15 -13.03 -12.50 10.85
N LEU A 16 -14.24 -11.96 10.78
CA LEU A 16 -14.50 -10.64 10.20
C LEU A 16 -13.73 -9.55 10.95
N GLU A 17 -13.76 -9.57 12.28
CA GLU A 17 -13.03 -8.64 13.15
C GLU A 17 -11.52 -8.76 12.94
N ARG A 18 -11.00 -9.99 12.88
CA ARG A 18 -9.59 -10.27 12.59
C ARG A 18 -9.14 -9.67 11.27
N TRP A 19 -9.88 -9.93 10.18
CA TRP A 19 -9.51 -9.43 8.85
C TRP A 19 -9.70 -7.92 8.71
N HIS A 20 -10.73 -7.36 9.35
CA HIS A 20 -10.87 -5.91 9.46
C HIS A 20 -9.65 -5.30 10.16
N ALA A 21 -9.20 -5.92 11.24
CA ALA A 21 -8.05 -5.42 11.99
C ALA A 21 -6.74 -5.50 11.21
N GLU A 22 -6.50 -6.59 10.48
CA GLU A 22 -5.36 -6.72 9.57
C GLU A 22 -5.33 -5.60 8.52
N LEU A 23 -6.48 -5.31 7.91
CA LEU A 23 -6.62 -4.25 6.91
C LEU A 23 -6.44 -2.85 7.53
N ALA A 24 -7.09 -2.58 8.66
CA ALA A 24 -6.97 -1.31 9.36
C ALA A 24 -5.53 -1.04 9.85
N ASN A 25 -4.86 -2.05 10.40
CA ASN A 25 -3.46 -1.96 10.80
C ASN A 25 -2.54 -1.71 9.60
N THR A 26 -2.79 -2.36 8.45
CA THR A 26 -2.06 -2.10 7.22
C THR A 26 -2.18 -0.62 6.78
N ILE A 27 -3.37 -0.02 6.91
CA ILE A 27 -3.62 1.39 6.57
C ILE A 27 -2.88 2.33 7.52
N ASP A 28 -2.98 2.07 8.83
CA ASP A 28 -2.30 2.86 9.86
C ASP A 28 -0.77 2.81 9.63
N GLN A 29 -0.21 1.62 9.35
CA GLN A 29 1.21 1.44 9.04
C GLN A 29 1.63 2.14 7.74
N ALA A 30 0.81 2.08 6.69
CA ALA A 30 1.07 2.78 5.44
C ALA A 30 1.02 4.31 5.61
N SER A 31 0.19 4.82 6.50
CA SER A 31 0.13 6.25 6.80
C SER A 31 1.44 6.76 7.40
N LEU A 32 2.01 5.99 8.34
CA LEU A 32 3.27 6.29 9.00
C LEU A 32 4.44 6.19 8.02
N TRP A 33 4.46 5.13 7.21
CA TRP A 33 5.43 5.00 6.12
C TRP A 33 5.40 6.22 5.20
N ALA A 34 4.22 6.70 4.80
CA ALA A 34 4.10 7.88 3.97
C ALA A 34 4.59 9.17 4.67
N ARG A 35 4.51 9.28 6.00
CA ARG A 35 5.10 10.42 6.74
C ARG A 35 6.61 10.34 6.81
N GLU A 36 7.14 9.15 7.04
CA GLU A 36 8.57 8.88 7.27
C GLU A 36 9.37 8.79 5.96
N PHE A 37 8.69 8.58 4.82
CA PHE A 37 9.34 8.45 3.53
C PHE A 37 10.06 9.74 3.12
N HIS A 38 11.37 9.63 2.98
CA HIS A 38 12.22 10.71 2.53
C HIS A 38 13.24 10.16 1.55
N VAL A 39 13.48 10.90 0.47
CA VAL A 39 14.59 10.58 -0.44
C VAL A 39 15.81 11.37 0.03
N ARG A 40 16.87 10.67 0.46
CA ARG A 40 18.16 11.31 0.74
C ARG A 40 18.62 12.11 -0.48
N THR A 41 18.70 13.43 -0.38
CA THR A 41 19.35 14.26 -1.42
C THR A 41 20.82 14.43 -1.12
N GLY A 42 21.59 13.38 -1.40
CA GLY A 42 23.03 13.43 -1.63
C GLY A 42 23.93 13.69 -0.41
N ASP A 43 24.96 12.87 -0.27
CA ASP A 43 26.15 13.16 0.56
C ASP A 43 27.09 14.19 -0.10
N GLY A 44 26.68 14.86 -1.20
CA GLY A 44 27.62 15.54 -2.10
C GLY A 44 27.33 16.99 -2.49
N ARG A 45 26.20 17.60 -2.08
CA ARG A 45 25.91 19.02 -2.43
C ARG A 45 25.20 19.85 -1.37
N TRP A 46 24.71 19.22 -0.32
CA TRP A 46 24.00 19.89 0.76
C TRP A 46 24.76 19.54 2.04
N GLY A 47 25.36 20.54 2.70
CA GLY A 47 26.26 20.34 3.84
C GLY A 47 25.61 19.55 4.97
N GLU A 48 26.44 19.06 5.89
CA GLU A 48 26.07 18.16 7.02
C GLU A 48 24.88 18.62 7.91
N GLY A 49 24.38 19.84 7.74
CA GLY A 49 23.27 20.42 8.53
C GLY A 49 21.91 20.52 7.83
N SER A 50 21.77 20.18 6.54
CA SER A 50 20.48 20.30 5.85
C SER A 50 19.64 19.02 5.94
N ALA A 51 18.41 19.14 6.47
CA ALA A 51 17.44 18.06 6.43
C ALA A 51 17.18 17.64 4.96
N PRO A 52 17.14 16.33 4.64
CA PRO A 52 16.82 15.88 3.30
C PRO A 52 15.42 16.42 2.91
N PRO A 53 15.22 16.90 1.68
CA PRO A 53 13.91 17.26 1.15
C PRO A 53 12.96 16.08 1.33
N SER A 54 11.94 16.30 2.15
CA SER A 54 10.80 15.40 2.21
C SER A 54 10.13 15.43 0.84
N TYR A 55 10.08 14.30 0.14
CA TYR A 55 9.13 14.18 -0.97
C TYR A 55 7.73 14.20 -0.34
N PRO A 56 6.80 15.06 -0.79
CA PRO A 56 5.57 15.32 -0.04
C PRO A 56 4.58 14.16 -0.19
N LEU A 57 4.84 13.04 0.49
CA LEU A 57 3.86 11.98 0.71
C LEU A 57 2.92 12.30 1.88
N LEU A 58 3.15 13.42 2.59
CA LEU A 58 2.34 13.89 3.71
C LEU A 58 0.85 13.95 3.38
N ARG A 59 0.46 14.40 2.18
CA ARG A 59 -0.95 14.44 1.78
C ARG A 59 -1.57 13.04 1.70
N TYR A 60 -0.80 12.03 1.30
CA TYR A 60 -1.26 10.64 1.32
C TYR A 60 -1.36 10.11 2.75
N ALA A 61 -0.38 10.43 3.60
CA ALA A 61 -0.42 10.08 5.02
C ALA A 61 -1.67 10.64 5.70
N ASP A 62 -1.94 11.94 5.56
CA ASP A 62 -3.11 12.60 6.15
C ASP A 62 -4.41 11.94 5.65
N ARG A 63 -4.48 11.57 4.36
CA ARG A 63 -5.64 10.88 3.80
C ARG A 63 -5.80 9.47 4.37
N LEU A 64 -4.71 8.73 4.55
CA LEU A 64 -4.74 7.38 5.14
C LEU A 64 -5.14 7.41 6.61
N GLU A 65 -4.65 8.37 7.39
CA GLU A 65 -5.07 8.57 8.78
C GLU A 65 -6.56 8.89 8.89
N GLN A 66 -7.07 9.78 8.03
CA GLN A 66 -8.51 10.07 7.98
C GLN A 66 -9.33 8.82 7.64
N THR A 67 -8.85 8.00 6.71
CA THR A 67 -9.48 6.71 6.39
C THR A 67 -9.45 5.75 7.59
N GLY A 68 -8.31 5.63 8.30
CA GLY A 68 -8.17 4.81 9.49
C GLY A 68 -9.11 5.23 10.63
N VAL A 69 -9.24 6.54 10.87
CA VAL A 69 -10.21 7.10 11.83
C VAL A 69 -11.65 6.73 11.45
N ARG A 70 -12.02 6.86 10.17
CA ARG A 70 -13.36 6.48 9.70
C ARG A 70 -13.62 5.00 9.85
N LEU A 71 -12.65 4.14 9.54
CA LEU A 71 -12.77 2.69 9.71
C LEU A 71 -13.04 2.31 11.18
N LYS A 72 -12.36 2.95 12.13
CA LYS A 72 -12.60 2.76 13.57
C LYS A 72 -14.04 3.13 13.96
N MET A 73 -14.59 4.22 13.42
CA MET A 73 -15.99 4.61 13.65
C MET A 73 -16.98 3.61 13.04
N VAL A 74 -16.73 3.16 11.80
CA VAL A 74 -17.57 2.18 11.09
C VAL A 74 -17.59 0.84 11.83
N CYS A 75 -16.44 0.40 12.34
CA CYS A 75 -16.30 -0.81 13.15
C CYS A 75 -17.10 -0.71 14.46
N ALA A 76 -16.95 0.40 15.20
CA ALA A 76 -17.69 0.63 16.44
C ALA A 76 -19.22 0.67 16.23
N ASN A 77 -19.69 1.33 15.17
CA ASN A 77 -21.12 1.39 14.82
C ASN A 77 -21.72 0.01 14.50
N ALA A 78 -20.90 -0.92 14.02
CA ALA A 78 -21.28 -2.30 13.71
C ALA A 78 -21.25 -3.24 14.93
N SER A 79 -20.90 -2.72 16.11
CA SER A 79 -20.64 -3.51 17.32
C SER A 79 -19.57 -4.60 17.08
N LEU A 80 -18.57 -4.29 16.26
CA LEU A 80 -17.39 -5.12 16.06
C LEU A 80 -16.28 -4.64 17.00
N GLU A 81 -15.43 -5.56 17.44
CA GLU A 81 -14.28 -5.18 18.24
C GLU A 81 -13.34 -4.27 17.43
N PRO A 82 -12.97 -3.08 17.97
CA PRO A 82 -12.06 -2.20 17.29
C PRO A 82 -10.69 -2.87 17.16
N PRO A 83 -9.96 -2.62 16.06
CA PRO A 83 -8.64 -3.21 15.87
C PRO A 83 -7.69 -2.83 17.02
N VAL A 84 -7.09 -3.84 17.63
CA VAL A 84 -5.91 -3.63 18.46
C VAL A 84 -4.76 -3.24 17.52
N LEU A 85 -4.19 -2.06 17.73
CA LEU A 85 -3.00 -1.60 17.05
C LEU A 85 -1.85 -2.55 17.38
N THR A 86 -1.60 -3.53 16.51
CA THR A 86 -0.42 -4.40 16.61
C THR A 86 0.73 -3.70 15.91
N TRP A 87 1.52 -2.96 16.70
CA TRP A 87 2.75 -2.36 16.22
C TRP A 87 3.82 -3.45 16.06
N ASP A 88 3.96 -4.02 14.87
CA ASP A 88 5.11 -4.88 14.57
C ASP A 88 5.72 -4.57 13.20
N ARG A 89 6.52 -3.48 13.18
CA ARG A 89 7.42 -3.12 12.07
C ARG A 89 8.72 -3.91 12.07
N THR A 90 8.90 -4.90 12.94
CA THR A 90 10.14 -5.70 13.04
C THR A 90 10.10 -6.98 12.19
N THR A 91 8.91 -7.47 11.86
CA THR A 91 8.71 -8.67 11.02
C THR A 91 8.76 -8.37 9.52
N LEU A 92 8.60 -7.11 9.13
CA LEU A 92 8.92 -6.62 7.79
C LEU A 92 10.42 -6.37 7.71
N ARG A 93 11.13 -7.05 6.81
CA ARG A 93 12.55 -6.81 6.53
C ARG A 93 12.75 -5.34 6.15
N ALA A 94 12.99 -4.48 7.13
CA ALA A 94 13.41 -3.12 6.89
C ALA A 94 14.89 -3.15 6.48
N PRO A 95 15.29 -2.34 5.47
CA PRO A 95 16.69 -2.03 5.26
C PRO A 95 17.28 -1.44 6.55
N SER A 96 18.56 -1.73 6.79
CA SER A 96 19.31 -1.47 8.02
C SER A 96 19.09 -0.08 8.62
N LEU A 97 19.02 -0.01 9.96
CA LEU A 97 19.17 1.24 10.74
C LEU A 97 20.48 1.94 10.35
N VAL A 98 20.43 2.98 9.53
CA VAL A 98 21.58 3.86 9.33
C VAL A 98 21.68 4.77 10.55
N ARG A 99 22.58 4.43 11.49
CA ARG A 99 22.91 5.31 12.62
C ARG A 99 23.62 6.57 12.09
N VAL A 100 22.89 7.67 11.99
CA VAL A 100 23.45 9.01 11.80
C VAL A 100 23.62 9.66 13.18
N PRO A 101 24.84 10.07 13.59
CA PRO A 101 25.05 10.73 14.88
C PRO A 101 24.20 12.01 15.00
N GLY A 102 23.46 12.16 16.11
CA GLY A 102 22.62 13.33 16.39
C GLY A 102 21.14 13.20 16.03
N ARG A 103 20.67 12.04 15.56
CA ARG A 103 19.25 11.75 15.30
C ARG A 103 18.67 10.71 16.26
N ASP A 104 17.36 10.80 16.45
CA ASP A 104 16.56 9.89 17.26
C ASP A 104 16.82 8.42 16.84
N PRO A 105 17.24 7.53 17.76
CA PRO A 105 17.55 6.13 17.48
C PRO A 105 16.39 5.32 16.89
N ASP A 106 15.15 5.83 16.94
CA ASP A 106 13.96 5.18 16.39
C ASP A 106 13.66 5.56 14.93
N TRP A 107 14.45 6.45 14.30
CA TRP A 107 14.25 6.84 12.90
C TRP A 107 14.81 5.79 11.93
N ARG A 108 13.93 5.01 11.28
CA ARG A 108 14.30 4.15 10.13
C ARG A 108 14.15 4.91 8.82
N ASP A 109 15.03 4.64 7.84
CA ASP A 109 14.85 5.13 6.47
C ASP A 109 13.71 4.32 5.82
N ALA A 110 12.51 4.90 5.74
CA ALA A 110 11.39 4.30 5.02
C ALA A 110 11.71 4.22 3.52
N ASP A 111 11.55 3.03 2.93
CA ASP A 111 11.91 2.75 1.53
C ASP A 111 10.66 2.60 0.65
N TYR A 112 10.81 2.79 -0.66
CA TYR A 112 9.72 2.62 -1.63
C TYR A 112 9.19 1.17 -1.61
N ALA A 113 10.07 0.18 -1.38
CA ALA A 113 9.70 -1.23 -1.32
C ALA A 113 8.76 -1.56 -0.15
N GLU A 114 8.87 -0.87 0.98
CA GLU A 114 7.94 -1.00 2.11
C GLU A 114 6.53 -0.58 1.71
N GLY A 115 6.40 0.56 1.00
CA GLY A 115 5.14 1.01 0.42
C GLY A 115 4.50 -0.02 -0.53
N GLY A 116 5.34 -0.67 -1.34
CA GLY A 116 4.91 -1.75 -2.22
C GLY A 116 4.36 -2.96 -1.46
N GLN A 117 4.92 -3.30 -0.30
CA GLN A 117 4.41 -4.38 0.54
C GLN A 117 3.03 -4.05 1.13
N TYR A 118 2.79 -2.81 1.55
CA TYR A 118 1.47 -2.39 2.01
C TYR A 118 0.43 -2.45 0.88
N LEU A 119 0.81 -2.06 -0.34
CA LEU A 119 -0.05 -2.17 -1.52
C LEU A 119 -0.49 -3.63 -1.76
N LEU A 120 0.44 -4.58 -1.68
CA LEU A 120 0.14 -6.00 -1.85
C LEU A 120 -0.77 -6.56 -0.75
N ARG A 121 -0.63 -6.09 0.50
CA ARG A 121 -1.46 -6.55 1.62
C ARG A 121 -2.92 -6.10 1.52
N ILE A 122 -3.13 -4.85 1.10
CA ILE A 122 -4.48 -4.28 0.98
C ILE A 122 -5.12 -4.51 -0.39
N GLN A 123 -4.45 -5.24 -1.30
CA GLN A 123 -4.94 -5.42 -2.65
C GLN A 123 -6.36 -6.06 -2.65
N PRO A 124 -7.30 -5.54 -3.46
CA PRO A 124 -8.69 -5.99 -3.43
C PRO A 124 -8.86 -7.41 -3.97
N ASN A 125 -8.03 -7.78 -4.95
CA ASN A 125 -8.02 -9.10 -5.57
C ASN A 125 -6.58 -9.53 -5.84
N SER A 126 -6.32 -10.82 -5.70
CA SER A 126 -5.04 -11.39 -6.06
C SER A 126 -4.91 -11.52 -7.57
N ARG A 127 -3.70 -11.30 -8.08
CA ARG A 127 -3.33 -11.62 -9.47
C ARG A 127 -3.14 -13.12 -9.69
N ARG A 128 -2.95 -13.89 -8.62
CA ARG A 128 -2.82 -15.36 -8.66
C ARG A 128 -4.07 -16.00 -8.08
N THR A 129 -4.67 -16.92 -8.82
CA THR A 129 -5.95 -17.55 -8.47
C THR A 129 -5.90 -18.41 -7.21
N ASP A 130 -4.71 -18.78 -6.75
CA ASP A 130 -4.47 -19.66 -5.60
C ASP A 130 -4.17 -18.91 -4.28
N ILE A 131 -3.93 -17.61 -4.32
CA ILE A 131 -3.60 -16.81 -3.12
C ILE A 131 -4.74 -15.83 -2.87
N ALA A 132 -5.45 -15.98 -1.74
CA ALA A 132 -6.46 -15.02 -1.35
C ALA A 132 -5.85 -13.80 -0.63
N THR A 133 -6.40 -12.62 -0.87
CA THR A 133 -5.98 -11.36 -0.23
C THR A 133 -6.70 -11.15 1.10
N ALA A 134 -6.18 -10.28 1.97
CA ALA A 134 -6.86 -9.90 3.20
C ALA A 134 -8.27 -9.35 2.94
N GLN A 135 -8.47 -8.57 1.87
CA GLN A 135 -9.79 -8.11 1.45
C GLN A 135 -10.71 -9.24 0.96
N GLN A 136 -10.18 -10.28 0.30
CA GLN A 136 -10.96 -11.45 -0.08
C GLN A 136 -11.39 -12.26 1.14
N TYR A 137 -10.49 -12.49 2.10
CA TYR A 137 -10.84 -13.14 3.35
C TYR A 137 -11.85 -12.34 4.17
N TRP A 138 -11.71 -11.01 4.23
CA TRP A 138 -12.68 -10.11 4.84
C TRP A 138 -14.07 -10.25 4.19
N ARG A 139 -14.17 -10.24 2.85
CA ARG A 139 -15.44 -10.45 2.14
C ARG A 139 -16.07 -11.81 2.41
N THR A 140 -15.26 -12.87 2.44
CA THR A 140 -15.72 -14.22 2.77
C THR A 140 -16.26 -14.26 4.20
N ALA A 141 -15.51 -13.73 5.17
CA ALA A 141 -15.95 -13.68 6.56
C ALA A 141 -17.25 -12.88 6.73
N LEU A 142 -17.37 -11.76 6.03
CA LEU A 142 -18.58 -10.94 6.01
C LEU A 142 -19.80 -11.70 5.49
N GLN A 143 -19.65 -12.54 4.46
CA GLN A 143 -20.75 -13.32 3.88
C GLN A 143 -21.35 -14.32 4.88
N PHE A 144 -20.54 -14.83 5.80
CA PHE A 144 -20.95 -15.87 6.75
C PHE A 144 -21.12 -15.35 8.19
N ALA A 145 -20.72 -14.11 8.49
CA ALA A 145 -20.80 -13.52 9.81
C ALA A 145 -22.25 -13.38 10.28
N ALA A 146 -22.51 -13.74 11.54
CA ALA A 146 -23.81 -13.54 12.14
C ALA A 146 -24.11 -12.03 12.35
N PRO A 147 -25.37 -11.60 12.13
CA PRO A 147 -25.83 -10.26 12.51
C PRO A 147 -25.66 -10.01 14.02
N SER A 148 -25.55 -8.74 14.42
CA SER A 148 -25.47 -8.39 15.84
C SER A 148 -26.80 -8.64 16.56
N VAL A 149 -26.76 -8.69 17.90
CA VAL A 149 -28.00 -8.79 18.71
C VAL A 149 -28.92 -7.59 18.44
N LEU A 150 -28.36 -6.40 18.22
CA LEU A 150 -29.15 -5.21 17.90
C LEU A 150 -29.84 -5.33 16.54
N GLU A 151 -29.13 -5.87 15.54
CA GLU A 151 -29.68 -6.14 14.21
C GLU A 151 -30.82 -7.16 14.27
N LEU A 152 -30.65 -8.22 15.05
CA LEU A 152 -31.66 -9.27 15.22
C LEU A 152 -32.90 -8.79 16.00
N GLN A 153 -32.71 -8.01 17.06
CA GLN A 153 -33.80 -7.60 17.96
C GLN A 153 -34.54 -6.35 17.49
N PHE A 154 -33.85 -5.43 16.80
CA PHE A 154 -34.39 -4.12 16.43
C PHE A 154 -34.41 -3.87 14.92
N GLY A 155 -33.96 -4.84 14.10
CA GLY A 155 -34.00 -4.74 12.64
C GLY A 155 -33.07 -3.67 12.05
N ILE A 156 -32.03 -3.27 12.78
CA ILE A 156 -31.06 -2.25 12.35
C ILE A 156 -29.98 -2.93 11.50
N PRO A 157 -29.82 -2.61 10.21
CA PRO A 157 -28.94 -3.34 9.28
C PRO A 157 -27.46 -3.00 9.46
N GLN A 158 -26.92 -3.21 10.68
CA GLN A 158 -25.58 -2.80 11.07
C GLN A 158 -24.50 -3.45 10.22
N LEU A 159 -24.59 -4.76 9.97
CA LEU A 159 -23.58 -5.49 9.21
C LEU A 159 -23.57 -5.11 7.72
N ALA A 160 -24.75 -4.85 7.15
CA ALA A 160 -24.86 -4.41 5.75
C ALA A 160 -24.33 -2.98 5.56
N THR A 161 -24.67 -2.05 6.46
CA THR A 161 -24.12 -0.68 6.43
C THR A 161 -22.60 -0.69 6.65
N TYR A 162 -22.11 -1.52 7.58
CA TYR A 162 -20.68 -1.75 7.78
C TYR A 162 -19.99 -2.23 6.50
N ALA A 163 -20.56 -3.24 5.83
CA ALA A 163 -19.99 -3.83 4.62
C ALA A 163 -19.76 -2.78 3.53
N GLU A 164 -20.78 -1.97 3.28
CA GLU A 164 -20.72 -0.94 2.24
C GLU A 164 -19.64 0.11 2.56
N GLN A 165 -19.68 0.66 3.78
CA GLN A 165 -18.78 1.73 4.20
C GLN A 165 -17.33 1.25 4.34
N ALA A 166 -17.11 0.07 4.93
CA ALA A 166 -15.77 -0.49 5.09
C ALA A 166 -15.14 -0.82 3.74
N ARG A 167 -15.90 -1.40 2.80
CA ARG A 167 -15.41 -1.67 1.44
C ARG A 167 -14.96 -0.39 0.74
N GLU A 168 -15.79 0.66 0.75
CA GLU A 168 -15.43 1.94 0.15
C GLU A 168 -14.14 2.53 0.76
N LEU A 169 -14.00 2.46 2.08
CA LEU A 169 -12.80 2.93 2.77
C LEU A 169 -11.56 2.09 2.44
N PHE A 170 -11.69 0.77 2.28
CA PHE A 170 -10.58 -0.10 1.84
C PHE A 170 -10.16 0.19 0.40
N ASP A 171 -11.11 0.45 -0.50
CA ASP A 171 -10.82 0.85 -1.88
C ASP A 171 -10.09 2.21 -1.92
N ILE A 172 -10.58 3.19 -1.16
CA ILE A 172 -9.92 4.51 -1.02
C ILE A 172 -8.49 4.36 -0.48
N ALA A 173 -8.30 3.50 0.53
CA ALA A 173 -6.99 3.26 1.11
C ALA A 173 -6.05 2.59 0.10
N HIS A 174 -6.51 1.56 -0.59
CA HIS A 174 -5.73 0.89 -1.64
C HIS A 174 -5.25 1.88 -2.70
N ASP A 175 -6.15 2.72 -3.24
CA ASP A 175 -5.79 3.69 -4.27
C ASP A 175 -4.84 4.77 -3.76
N THR A 176 -5.01 5.17 -2.50
CA THR A 176 -4.14 6.15 -1.85
C THR A 176 -2.72 5.58 -1.65
N ILE A 177 -2.61 4.33 -1.19
CA ILE A 177 -1.32 3.63 -1.03
C ILE A 177 -0.67 3.40 -2.39
N ARG A 178 -1.45 3.01 -3.42
CA ARG A 178 -0.96 2.84 -4.79
C ARG A 178 -0.36 4.12 -5.35
N ALA A 179 -1.04 5.25 -5.19
CA ALA A 179 -0.54 6.56 -5.63
C ALA A 179 0.72 6.97 -4.87
N ALA A 180 0.72 6.81 -3.54
CA ALA A 180 1.89 7.10 -2.70
C ALA A 180 3.10 6.23 -3.10
N PHE A 181 2.90 4.95 -3.35
CA PHE A 181 3.93 4.02 -3.82
C PHE A 181 4.50 4.42 -5.19
N ARG A 182 3.65 4.79 -6.14
CA ARG A 182 4.12 5.26 -7.45
C ARG A 182 4.99 6.51 -7.34
N HIS A 183 4.59 7.43 -6.47
CA HIS A 183 5.35 8.65 -6.21
C HIS A 183 6.65 8.39 -5.44
N SER A 184 6.66 7.46 -4.48
CA SER A 184 7.88 7.06 -3.78
C SER A 184 8.87 6.38 -4.73
N ALA A 185 8.40 5.47 -5.59
CA ALA A 185 9.20 4.85 -6.64
C ALA A 185 9.73 5.89 -7.64
N ALA A 186 8.90 6.86 -8.03
CA ALA A 186 9.34 7.95 -8.91
C ALA A 186 10.44 8.81 -8.30
N ALA A 187 10.32 9.15 -7.01
CA ALA A 187 11.34 9.90 -6.32
C ALA A 187 12.66 9.11 -6.20
N THR A 188 12.59 7.80 -6.00
CA THR A 188 13.76 6.91 -5.92
C THR A 188 14.42 6.69 -7.28
N PHE A 189 13.67 6.17 -8.26
CA PHE A 189 14.20 5.79 -9.57
C PHE A 189 14.43 6.98 -10.49
N GLY A 190 13.61 8.02 -10.41
CA GLY A 190 13.84 9.26 -11.15
C GLY A 190 15.19 9.90 -10.77
N ARG A 191 15.57 9.83 -9.49
CA ARG A 191 16.92 10.24 -9.05
C ARG A 191 17.99 9.35 -9.63
N ILE A 192 17.84 8.03 -9.55
CA ILE A 192 18.80 7.06 -10.09
C ILE A 192 19.02 7.33 -11.59
N TRP A 193 17.94 7.51 -12.34
CA TRP A 193 17.96 7.86 -13.75
C TRP A 193 18.67 9.20 -14.00
N ALA A 194 18.33 10.25 -13.25
CA ALA A 194 18.94 11.57 -13.41
C ALA A 194 20.44 11.61 -13.05
N SER A 195 20.90 10.74 -12.14
CA SER A 195 22.31 10.64 -11.74
C SER A 195 23.07 9.51 -12.45
N TRP A 196 22.47 8.88 -13.47
CA TRP A 196 23.04 7.68 -14.07
C TRP A 196 24.38 8.02 -14.76
N PRO A 197 25.48 7.29 -14.45
CA PRO A 197 26.84 7.68 -14.85
C PRO A 197 27.09 7.56 -16.36
N THR A 198 26.26 6.79 -17.07
CA THR A 198 26.36 6.54 -18.51
C THR A 198 25.18 7.17 -19.24
N PRO A 199 25.34 8.39 -19.82
CA PRO A 199 24.25 9.12 -20.48
C PRO A 199 23.58 8.37 -21.63
N ASN A 200 24.31 7.44 -22.26
CA ASN A 200 23.79 6.62 -23.37
C ASN A 200 23.07 5.34 -22.90
N ASP A 201 23.03 5.06 -21.58
CA ASP A 201 22.41 3.87 -20.99
C ASP A 201 21.25 4.22 -20.05
N GLY A 202 20.62 5.38 -20.27
CA GLY A 202 19.46 5.84 -19.47
C GLY A 202 18.26 4.90 -19.53
N GLY A 203 18.19 3.98 -20.52
CA GLY A 203 17.13 2.98 -20.62
C GLY A 203 17.17 1.92 -19.50
N ARG A 204 18.35 1.61 -18.96
CA ARG A 204 18.50 0.59 -17.91
C ARG A 204 17.85 0.97 -16.56
N PRO A 205 18.09 2.16 -15.99
CA PRO A 205 17.39 2.57 -14.78
C PRO A 205 15.88 2.76 -14.98
N LEU A 206 15.42 3.12 -16.19
CA LEU A 206 13.98 3.12 -16.51
C LEU A 206 13.41 1.69 -16.51
N LEU A 207 14.11 0.73 -17.10
CA LEU A 207 13.71 -0.67 -17.11
C LEU A 207 13.59 -1.22 -15.68
N MET A 208 14.54 -0.90 -14.79
CA MET A 208 14.46 -1.26 -13.37
C MET A 208 13.21 -0.66 -12.73
N TRP A 209 12.96 0.64 -12.94
CA TRP A 209 11.79 1.32 -12.38
C TRP A 209 10.49 0.65 -12.84
N MET A 210 10.32 0.41 -14.14
CA MET A 210 9.11 -0.21 -14.68
C MET A 210 8.91 -1.64 -14.15
N THR A 211 10.00 -2.41 -14.03
CA THR A 211 9.96 -3.78 -13.47
C THR A 211 9.45 -3.77 -12.02
N GLU A 212 9.93 -2.84 -11.20
CA GLU A 212 9.50 -2.69 -9.81
C GLU A 212 8.03 -2.28 -9.69
N LEU A 213 7.59 -1.31 -10.50
CA LEU A 213 6.18 -0.92 -10.54
C LEU A 213 5.28 -2.13 -10.87
N MET A 214 5.64 -2.90 -11.89
CA MET A 214 4.87 -4.07 -12.30
C MET A 214 4.88 -5.19 -11.24
N GLN A 215 6.02 -5.43 -10.59
CA GLN A 215 6.14 -6.42 -9.51
C GLN A 215 5.20 -6.13 -8.34
N PHE A 216 5.03 -4.86 -7.97
CA PHE A 216 4.11 -4.43 -6.92
C PHE A 216 2.67 -4.17 -7.39
N GLY A 217 2.34 -4.56 -8.62
CA GLY A 217 0.96 -4.58 -9.06
C GLY A 217 0.49 -3.35 -9.84
N CYS A 218 1.40 -2.49 -10.31
CA CYS A 218 1.06 -1.46 -11.28
C CYS A 218 0.67 -2.09 -12.63
N SER A 219 -0.18 -1.41 -13.40
CA SER A 219 -0.57 -1.84 -14.74
C SER A 219 0.42 -1.34 -15.79
N ILE A 220 0.31 -1.88 -17.01
CA ILE A 220 1.13 -1.45 -18.14
C ILE A 220 0.83 0.01 -18.48
N GLU A 221 -0.44 0.42 -18.42
CA GLU A 221 -0.89 1.79 -18.70
C GLU A 221 -0.29 2.79 -17.71
N GLU A 222 -0.16 2.39 -16.44
CA GLU A 222 0.48 3.21 -15.42
C GLU A 222 1.99 3.35 -15.64
N CYS A 223 2.65 2.28 -16.08
CA CYS A 223 4.07 2.31 -16.46
C CYS A 223 4.27 3.19 -17.71
N GLU A 224 3.44 3.04 -18.74
CA GLU A 224 3.48 3.87 -19.95
C GLU A 224 3.13 5.34 -19.69
N ALA A 225 2.32 5.65 -18.68
CA ALA A 225 2.11 7.04 -18.25
C ALA A 225 3.43 7.66 -17.75
N VAL A 226 4.19 6.95 -16.92
CA VAL A 226 5.50 7.40 -16.45
C VAL A 226 6.48 7.57 -17.61
N LEU A 227 6.54 6.58 -18.51
CA LEU A 227 7.44 6.65 -19.68
C LEU A 227 7.12 7.84 -20.59
N ARG A 228 5.84 8.17 -20.81
CA ARG A 228 5.42 9.33 -21.62
C ARG A 228 5.92 10.65 -21.06
N ASP A 229 5.91 10.83 -19.73
CA ASP A 229 6.42 12.05 -19.10
C ASP A 229 7.94 12.19 -19.32
N ILE A 230 8.67 11.07 -19.29
CA ILE A 230 10.13 11.02 -19.47
C ILE A 230 10.51 11.15 -20.95
N GLU A 231 9.66 10.66 -21.87
CA GLU A 231 9.89 10.69 -23.32
C GLU A 231 10.04 12.11 -23.86
N VAL A 232 9.44 13.10 -23.20
CA VAL A 232 9.61 14.53 -23.51
C VAL A 232 11.06 14.98 -23.28
N VAL A 233 11.75 14.37 -22.31
CA VAL A 233 13.12 14.74 -21.89
C VAL A 233 14.17 13.84 -22.55
N ASP A 234 13.94 12.53 -22.59
CA ASP A 234 14.86 11.53 -23.14
C ASP A 234 14.13 10.42 -23.92
N PRO A 235 13.78 10.69 -25.20
CA PRO A 235 13.06 9.73 -26.02
C PRO A 235 13.90 8.48 -26.34
N ARG A 236 15.23 8.57 -26.30
CA ARG A 236 16.12 7.43 -26.59
C ARG A 236 16.13 6.43 -25.45
N ALA A 237 16.23 6.90 -24.20
CA ALA A 237 16.14 6.06 -23.02
C ALA A 237 14.78 5.34 -22.95
N VAL A 238 13.69 6.05 -23.26
CA VAL A 238 12.35 5.45 -23.29
C VAL A 238 12.23 4.38 -24.38
N ALA A 239 12.73 4.62 -25.59
CA ALA A 239 12.73 3.62 -26.65
C ALA A 239 13.52 2.35 -26.25
N ALA A 240 14.69 2.51 -25.62
CA ALA A 240 15.48 1.39 -25.09
C ALA A 240 14.74 0.63 -23.97
N CYS A 241 14.08 1.35 -23.06
CA CYS A 241 13.27 0.76 -21.99
C CYS A 241 12.11 -0.07 -22.57
N ARG A 242 11.34 0.48 -23.52
CA ARG A 242 10.23 -0.25 -24.18
C ARG A 242 10.72 -1.50 -24.91
N ALA A 243 11.86 -1.43 -25.59
CA ALA A 243 12.48 -2.60 -26.21
C ALA A 243 12.86 -3.68 -25.18
N GLY A 244 13.36 -3.27 -24.01
CA GLY A 244 13.69 -4.15 -22.89
C GLY A 244 12.46 -4.76 -22.19
N LEU A 245 11.32 -4.07 -22.17
CA LEU A 245 10.05 -4.54 -21.60
C LEU A 245 9.29 -5.50 -22.52
N ALA A 246 9.52 -5.43 -23.84
CA ALA A 246 8.79 -6.20 -24.84
C ALA A 246 8.73 -7.74 -24.60
N PRO A 247 9.76 -8.40 -24.03
CA PRO A 247 9.66 -9.81 -23.65
C PRO A 247 8.70 -10.02 -22.47
N TRP A 248 8.77 -9.17 -21.44
CA TRP A 248 7.97 -9.26 -20.22
C TRP A 248 6.47 -9.02 -20.48
N LEU A 249 6.17 -8.12 -21.41
CA LEU A 249 4.81 -7.82 -21.86
C LEU A 249 4.18 -8.97 -22.66
N ARG A 250 4.97 -9.84 -23.28
CA ARG A 250 4.46 -11.04 -23.97
C ARG A 250 4.12 -12.18 -23.01
N ASP A 251 4.82 -12.27 -21.88
CA ASP A 251 4.59 -13.30 -20.87
C ASP A 251 3.41 -12.97 -19.92
N THR A 252 2.91 -11.74 -19.97
CA THR A 252 1.85 -11.21 -19.09
C THR A 252 0.55 -10.85 -19.82
N ALA A 253 0.52 -10.98 -21.15
CA ALA A 253 -0.67 -10.83 -22.02
C ALA A 253 -1.35 -12.18 -22.26
#